data_AF-A0A529Q0P1-F1
#
_entry.id   AF-A0A529Q0P1-F1
#
_cell.length_a   1.000
_cell.length_b   1.000
_cell.length_c   1.000
_cell.angle_alpha   90.00
_cell.angle_beta   90.00
_cell.angle_gamma   90.00
#
_symmetry.space_group_name_H-M   'P 1'
#
loop_
_entity.id
_entity.type
_entity.pdbx_description
1 polymer ?
#
loop_
_entity_poly.entity_id
_entity_poly.type
_entity_poly.pdbx_seq_one_letter_code
_entity_poly.pdbx_strand_id
1 'polypeptide(L)'
;LPLDVQLAEIEFDIDAYEPLAPFKPTMTRAQAEKALAMLNEAERPLVVAGGGIINADASDLLIEFAEVTGVPVIPTLMGWGAIPDDHRLMAGMCGLQTSHRYGNATMLASDFVFGIGNRWAN
;
A
#
# COMPACT_ATOMS: atom_id res chain seq x y z
N LEU A 1 20.20 19.95 17.66
CA LEU A 1 20.73 21.27 17.27
C LEU A 1 21.73 21.70 18.35
N PRO A 2 23.02 21.93 18.04
CA PRO A 2 23.99 22.43 19.02
C PRO A 2 23.54 23.77 19.65
N LEU A 3 23.90 24.03 20.91
CA LEU A 3 23.40 25.20 21.65
C LEU A 3 23.90 26.52 21.05
N ASP A 4 25.16 26.54 20.63
CA ASP A 4 25.80 27.65 19.93
C ASP A 4 25.13 27.96 18.58
N VAL A 5 24.70 26.93 17.84
CA VAL A 5 23.98 27.09 16.56
C VAL A 5 22.54 27.60 16.77
N GLN A 6 21.87 27.18 17.85
CA GLN A 6 20.49 27.62 18.13
C GLN A 6 20.41 29.08 18.57
N LEU A 7 21.40 29.55 19.34
CA LEU A 7 21.42 30.91 19.89
C LEU A 7 22.05 31.93 18.95
N ALA A 8 22.66 31.49 17.85
CA ALA A 8 23.20 32.37 16.83
C ALA A 8 22.05 33.15 16.15
N GLU A 9 22.17 34.47 16.12
CA GLU A 9 21.23 35.32 15.38
C GLU A 9 21.45 35.14 13.87
N ILE A 10 20.36 35.03 13.12
CA ILE A 10 20.36 34.96 11.66
C ILE A 10 19.39 35.98 11.09
N GLU A 11 19.66 36.43 9.87
CA GLU A 11 18.67 37.11 9.05
C GLU A 11 17.91 36.05 8.26
N PHE A 12 16.59 35.98 8.44
CA PHE A 12 15.73 35.06 7.72
C PHE A 12 14.42 35.76 7.36
N ASP A 13 14.15 35.85 6.06
CA ASP A 13 12.89 36.33 5.53
C ASP A 13 11.91 35.16 5.44
N ILE A 14 10.85 35.20 6.28
CA ILE A 14 9.82 34.16 6.31
C ILE A 14 8.98 34.16 5.02
N ASP A 15 8.86 35.32 4.36
CA ASP A 15 8.10 35.45 3.12
C ASP A 15 8.88 34.89 1.92
N ALA A 16 10.20 34.70 2.06
CA ALA A 16 11.05 34.02 1.08
C ALA A 16 11.09 32.49 1.23
N TYR A 17 10.43 31.93 2.24
CA TYR A 17 10.40 30.48 2.44
C TYR A 17 9.46 29.81 1.44
N GLU A 18 10.00 28.84 0.71
CA GLU A 18 9.23 27.98 -0.19
C GLU A 18 9.53 26.49 0.13
N PRO A 19 8.50 25.65 0.35
CA PRO A 19 8.70 24.21 0.51
C PRO A 19 9.29 23.58 -0.76
N LEU A 20 10.22 22.64 -0.58
CA LEU A 20 10.69 21.83 -1.69
C LEU A 20 9.59 20.86 -2.14
N ALA A 21 9.45 20.72 -3.46
CA ALA A 21 8.54 19.73 -4.03
C ALA A 21 9.02 18.30 -3.71
N PRO A 22 8.16 17.43 -3.14
CA PRO A 22 8.53 16.05 -2.87
C PRO A 22 8.62 15.26 -4.17
N PHE A 23 9.72 14.52 -4.34
CA PHE A 23 9.84 13.57 -5.45
C PHE A 23 9.06 12.29 -5.15
N LYS A 24 8.17 11.90 -6.06
CA LYS A 24 7.44 10.62 -6.02
C LYS A 24 7.64 9.89 -7.35
N PRO A 25 8.26 8.69 -7.37
CA PRO A 25 8.40 7.93 -8.60
C PRO A 25 7.02 7.45 -9.08
N THR A 26 6.81 7.46 -10.39
CA THR A 26 5.54 7.05 -11.02
C THR A 26 5.74 5.82 -11.89
N MET A 27 4.81 4.89 -11.83
CA MET A 27 4.76 3.75 -12.75
C MET A 27 4.39 4.24 -14.16
N THR A 28 5.04 3.68 -15.19
CA THR A 28 4.68 3.95 -16.59
C THR A 28 3.48 3.10 -17.03
N ARG A 29 2.77 3.53 -18.07
CA ARG A 29 1.66 2.76 -18.67
C ARG A 29 2.06 1.33 -19.04
N ALA A 30 3.22 1.14 -19.67
CA ALA A 30 3.70 -0.18 -20.08
C ALA A 30 3.95 -1.12 -18.89
N GLN A 31 4.42 -0.57 -17.75
CA GLN A 31 4.59 -1.34 -16.51
C GLN A 31 3.23 -1.76 -15.94
N ALA A 32 2.26 -0.86 -15.94
CA ALA A 32 0.90 -1.14 -15.47
C ALA A 32 0.22 -2.21 -16.34
N GLU A 33 0.27 -2.08 -17.67
CA GLU A 33 -0.30 -3.05 -18.62
C GLU A 33 0.30 -4.45 -18.44
N LYS A 34 1.62 -4.53 -18.25
CA LYS A 34 2.29 -5.81 -17.98
C LYS A 34 1.85 -6.43 -16.66
N ALA A 35 1.73 -5.62 -15.61
CA ALA A 35 1.29 -6.09 -14.29
C ALA A 35 -0.16 -6.61 -14.32
N LEU A 36 -1.04 -5.90 -15.03
CA LEU A 36 -2.44 -6.29 -15.20
C LEU A 36 -2.61 -7.52 -16.11
N ALA A 37 -1.77 -7.69 -17.13
CA ALA A 37 -1.77 -8.90 -17.95
C ALA A 37 -1.47 -10.15 -17.09
N MET A 38 -0.45 -10.10 -16.23
CA MET A 38 -0.14 -11.18 -15.29
C MET A 38 -1.28 -11.44 -14.29
N LEU A 39 -1.94 -10.38 -13.80
CA LEU A 39 -3.10 -10.51 -12.92
C LEU A 39 -4.27 -11.21 -13.62
N ASN A 40 -4.55 -10.88 -14.88
CA ASN A 40 -5.65 -11.44 -15.65
C ASN A 40 -5.43 -12.91 -16.08
N GLU A 41 -4.17 -13.35 -16.16
CA GLU A 41 -3.82 -14.75 -16.45
C GLU A 41 -3.99 -15.67 -15.23
N ALA A 42 -4.06 -15.11 -14.02
CA ALA A 42 -4.22 -15.87 -12.79
C ALA A 42 -5.65 -16.38 -12.59
N GLU A 43 -5.81 -17.61 -12.10
CA GLU A 43 -7.13 -18.19 -11.80
C GLU A 43 -7.62 -17.81 -10.41
N ARG A 44 -6.70 -17.63 -9.45
CA ARG A 44 -6.99 -17.31 -8.04
C ARG A 44 -6.06 -16.20 -7.54
N PRO A 45 -6.09 -15.01 -8.18
CA PRO A 45 -5.26 -13.89 -7.76
C PRO A 45 -5.66 -13.34 -6.39
N LEU A 46 -4.70 -12.69 -5.75
CA LEU A 46 -4.89 -12.03 -4.46
C LEU A 46 -4.12 -10.70 -4.42
N VAL A 47 -4.73 -9.64 -3.87
CA VAL A 47 -4.01 -8.39 -3.57
C VAL A 47 -3.50 -8.43 -2.14
N VAL A 48 -2.22 -8.11 -1.92
CA VAL A 48 -1.68 -7.84 -0.58
C VAL A 48 -1.48 -6.34 -0.41
N ALA A 49 -2.33 -5.74 0.44
CA ALA A 49 -2.39 -4.30 0.68
C ALA A 49 -1.49 -3.90 1.86
N GLY A 50 -0.41 -3.19 1.57
CA GLY A 50 0.54 -2.71 2.57
C GLY A 50 0.26 -1.30 3.07
N GLY A 51 0.98 -0.90 4.13
CA GLY A 51 0.88 0.45 4.69
C GLY A 51 1.31 1.58 3.73
N GLY A 52 2.01 1.25 2.63
CA GLY A 52 2.29 2.21 1.56
C GLY A 52 1.03 2.75 0.89
N ILE A 53 -0.09 2.02 0.92
CA ILE A 53 -1.39 2.50 0.41
C ILE A 53 -1.93 3.61 1.30
N ILE A 54 -1.90 3.42 2.62
CA ILE A 54 -2.28 4.44 3.61
C ILE A 54 -1.36 5.66 3.49
N ASN A 55 -0.05 5.44 3.39
CA ASN A 55 0.94 6.52 3.24
C ASN A 55 0.74 7.33 1.94
N ALA A 56 0.18 6.70 0.90
CA ALA A 56 -0.13 7.35 -0.36
C ALA A 56 -1.53 7.98 -0.39
N ASP A 57 -2.32 7.87 0.68
CA ASP A 57 -3.74 8.29 0.74
C ASP A 57 -4.57 7.66 -0.40
N ALA A 58 -4.38 6.36 -0.63
CA ALA A 58 -4.89 5.65 -1.82
C ALA A 58 -5.89 4.53 -1.49
N SER A 59 -6.53 4.56 -0.32
CA SER A 59 -7.49 3.52 0.10
C SER A 59 -8.70 3.43 -0.84
N ASP A 60 -9.30 4.56 -1.22
CA ASP A 60 -10.46 4.57 -2.11
C ASP A 60 -10.12 3.99 -3.50
N LEU A 61 -8.92 4.28 -4.00
CA LEU A 61 -8.41 3.73 -5.26
C LEU A 61 -8.12 2.22 -5.16
N LEU A 62 -7.65 1.73 -4.00
CA LEU A 62 -7.51 0.30 -3.77
C LEU A 62 -8.88 -0.40 -3.80
N ILE A 63 -9.89 0.19 -3.16
CA ILE A 63 -11.24 -0.36 -3.13
C ILE A 63 -11.80 -0.42 -4.55
N GLU A 64 -11.73 0.68 -5.31
CA GLU A 64 -12.17 0.72 -6.71
C GLU A 64 -11.45 -0.34 -7.55
N PHE A 65 -10.12 -0.44 -7.42
CA PHE A 65 -9.33 -1.44 -8.13
C PHE A 65 -9.77 -2.88 -7.80
N ALA A 66 -9.98 -3.19 -6.52
CA ALA A 66 -10.44 -4.50 -6.07
C ALA A 66 -11.86 -4.79 -6.59
N GLU A 67 -12.76 -3.82 -6.56
CA GLU A 67 -14.13 -3.97 -7.04
C GLU A 67 -14.20 -4.20 -8.55
N VAL A 68 -13.43 -3.44 -9.33
CA VAL A 68 -13.35 -3.56 -10.79
C VAL A 68 -12.78 -4.91 -11.21
N THR A 69 -11.72 -5.37 -10.53
CA THR A 69 -11.05 -6.63 -10.86
C THR A 69 -11.73 -7.85 -10.22
N GLY A 70 -12.55 -7.64 -9.18
CA GLY A 70 -13.14 -8.71 -8.38
C GLY A 70 -12.14 -9.48 -7.52
N VAL A 71 -10.91 -8.97 -7.35
CA VAL A 71 -9.81 -9.68 -6.69
C VAL A 71 -9.89 -9.49 -5.16
N PRO A 72 -9.84 -10.57 -4.36
CA PRO A 72 -9.83 -10.45 -2.91
C PRO A 72 -8.58 -9.73 -2.38
N VAL A 73 -8.72 -9.05 -1.24
CA VAL A 73 -7.66 -8.23 -0.63
C VAL A 73 -7.31 -8.78 0.74
N ILE A 74 -6.00 -8.99 0.97
CA ILE A 74 -5.41 -9.22 2.28
C ILE A 74 -4.60 -7.99 2.69
N PRO A 75 -5.06 -7.17 3.65
CA PRO A 75 -4.21 -6.15 4.22
C PRO A 75 -3.12 -6.79 5.10
N THR A 76 -1.91 -6.23 5.03
CA THR A 76 -0.93 -6.38 6.10
C THR A 76 -1.43 -5.67 7.36
N LEU A 77 -0.84 -5.94 8.53
CA LEU A 77 -1.19 -5.18 9.74
C LEU A 77 -1.04 -3.65 9.55
N MET A 78 -0.06 -3.21 8.78
CA MET A 78 0.16 -1.78 8.50
C MET A 78 -0.77 -1.21 7.42
N GLY A 79 -1.43 -2.07 6.64
CA GLY A 79 -2.45 -1.69 5.66
C GLY A 79 -3.87 -1.97 6.14
N TRP A 80 -4.04 -2.45 7.38
CA TRP A 80 -5.35 -2.75 7.92
C TRP A 80 -6.16 -1.46 8.06
N GLY A 81 -7.38 -1.46 7.50
CA GLY A 81 -8.19 -0.26 7.30
C GLY A 81 -8.10 0.36 5.90
N ALA A 82 -7.20 -0.12 5.01
CA ALA A 82 -7.18 0.31 3.60
C ALA A 82 -8.41 -0.19 2.81
N ILE A 83 -9.08 -1.22 3.32
CA ILE A 83 -10.37 -1.72 2.87
C ILE A 83 -11.22 -2.03 4.12
N PRO A 84 -12.52 -1.73 4.16
CA PRO A 84 -13.36 -2.02 5.31
C PRO A 84 -13.41 -3.54 5.61
N ASP A 85 -13.42 -3.91 6.89
CA ASP A 85 -13.46 -5.32 7.30
C ASP A 85 -14.78 -6.03 6.95
N ASP A 86 -15.86 -5.27 6.77
CA ASP A 86 -17.16 -5.75 6.31
C ASP A 86 -17.31 -5.74 4.77
N HIS A 87 -16.26 -5.33 4.04
CA HIS A 87 -16.27 -5.35 2.59
C HIS A 87 -16.20 -6.79 2.05
N ARG A 88 -17.03 -7.11 1.03
CA ARG A 88 -17.14 -8.48 0.48
C ARG A 88 -15.83 -9.08 -0.05
N LEU A 89 -14.87 -8.23 -0.42
CA LEU A 89 -13.55 -8.64 -0.94
C LEU A 89 -12.45 -8.66 0.11
N MET A 90 -12.74 -8.28 1.36
CA MET A 90 -11.77 -8.39 2.45
C MET A 90 -11.60 -9.86 2.86
N ALA A 91 -10.42 -10.41 2.62
CA ALA A 91 -10.10 -11.83 2.80
C ALA A 91 -9.38 -12.15 4.13
N GLY A 92 -9.39 -11.21 5.08
CA GLY A 92 -8.69 -11.32 6.35
C GLY A 92 -7.22 -10.94 6.26
N MET A 93 -6.48 -11.16 7.35
CA MET A 93 -5.03 -10.93 7.40
C MET A 93 -4.23 -12.23 7.32
N CYS A 94 -3.06 -12.17 6.67
CA CYS A 94 -2.13 -13.30 6.56
C CYS A 94 -0.85 -13.06 7.37
N GLY A 95 -0.34 -14.09 8.05
CA GLY A 95 0.88 -14.02 8.85
C GLY A 95 0.99 -15.11 9.92
N LEU A 96 2.05 -15.03 10.74
CA LEU A 96 2.35 -15.99 11.80
C LEU A 96 1.60 -15.72 13.11
N GLN A 97 1.40 -14.45 13.47
CA GLN A 97 0.80 -14.04 14.75
C GLN A 97 -0.47 -13.22 14.53
N THR A 98 -0.34 -12.02 13.97
CA THR A 98 -1.47 -11.15 13.64
C THR A 98 -2.08 -11.58 12.30
N SER A 99 -2.84 -12.67 12.34
CA SER A 99 -3.44 -13.27 11.15
C SER A 99 -4.77 -13.94 11.46
N HIS A 100 -5.46 -14.35 10.40
CA HIS A 100 -6.68 -15.12 10.48
C HIS A 100 -6.45 -16.47 9.80
N ARG A 101 -7.06 -17.54 10.34
CA ARG A 101 -6.96 -18.88 9.75
C ARG A 101 -7.38 -18.88 8.28
N TYR A 102 -8.46 -18.15 7.97
CA TYR A 102 -8.96 -18.01 6.61
C TYR A 102 -8.06 -17.13 5.74
N GLY A 103 -7.43 -16.07 6.28
CA GLY A 103 -6.45 -15.27 5.53
C GLY A 103 -5.23 -16.09 5.10
N ASN A 104 -4.66 -16.90 6.01
CA ASN A 104 -3.57 -17.81 5.67
C ASN A 104 -4.00 -18.88 4.64
N ALA A 105 -5.20 -19.44 4.79
CA ALA A 105 -5.71 -20.43 3.83
C ALA A 105 -5.93 -19.83 2.43
N THR A 106 -6.51 -18.62 2.35
CA THR A 106 -6.69 -17.90 1.08
C THR A 106 -5.36 -17.59 0.42
N MET A 107 -4.37 -17.12 1.17
CA MET A 107 -3.02 -16.88 0.67
C MET A 107 -2.40 -18.16 0.08
N LEU A 108 -2.47 -19.29 0.79
CA LEU A 108 -1.94 -20.58 0.32
C LEU A 108 -2.70 -21.15 -0.88
N ALA A 109 -3.97 -20.81 -1.06
CA ALA A 109 -4.79 -21.23 -2.19
C ALA A 109 -4.62 -20.34 -3.44
N SER A 110 -4.05 -19.14 -3.28
CA SER A 110 -3.79 -18.21 -4.38
C SER A 110 -2.68 -18.74 -5.30
N ASP A 111 -2.78 -18.43 -6.60
CA ASP A 111 -1.77 -18.76 -7.61
C ASP A 111 -0.94 -17.54 -8.04
N PHE A 112 -1.38 -16.34 -7.65
CA PHE A 112 -0.70 -15.09 -7.92
C PHE A 112 -0.99 -14.06 -6.83
N VAL A 113 0.05 -13.33 -6.42
CA VAL A 113 -0.06 -12.33 -5.36
C VAL A 113 0.44 -10.97 -5.85
N PHE A 114 -0.48 -10.01 -5.86
CA PHE A 114 -0.26 -8.64 -6.28
C PHE A 114 0.01 -7.75 -5.07
N GLY A 115 1.29 -7.61 -4.72
CA GLY A 115 1.72 -6.78 -3.58
C GLY A 115 1.72 -5.29 -3.93
N ILE A 116 0.94 -4.49 -3.20
CA ILE A 116 0.86 -3.03 -3.37
C ILE A 116 1.20 -2.36 -2.04
N GLY A 117 2.24 -1.52 -2.04
CA GLY A 117 2.63 -0.73 -0.87
C GLY A 117 3.10 -1.57 0.33
N ASN A 118 3.33 -2.87 0.16
CA ASN A 118 3.84 -3.75 1.19
C ASN A 118 5.35 -3.97 1.04
N ARG A 119 5.95 -4.37 2.16
CA ARG A 119 7.17 -5.17 2.17
C ARG A 119 6.80 -6.59 2.61
N TRP A 120 7.57 -7.58 2.19
CA TRP A 120 7.47 -8.94 2.72
C TRP A 120 8.18 -9.00 4.07
N ALA A 121 7.43 -8.70 5.13
CA ALA A 121 7.94 -8.72 6.50
C ALA A 121 8.35 -10.14 6.91
N ASN A 122 9.46 -10.22 7.65
CA ASN A 122 9.91 -11.47 8.30
C ASN A 122 9.02 -11.81 9.50
#